data_AF-A0A645E096-F1
#
_entry.id   AF-A0A645E096-F1
#
_cell.length_a   1.000
_cell.length_b   1.000
_cell.length_c   1.000
_cell.angle_alpha   90.00
_cell.angle_beta   90.00
_cell.angle_gamma   90.00
#
_symmetry.space_group_name_H-M   'P 1'
#
loop_
_entity.id
_entity.type
_entity.pdbx_description
1 polymer ?
#
loop_
_entity_poly.entity_id
_entity_poly.type
_entity_poly.pdbx_seq_one_letter_code
_entity_poly.pdbx_strand_id
1 'polypeptide(L)'
;MLLYLFGASPALCPSFVAGRPHALKPLGDGKRALYLPHATSLRMGRLGYQSDAQATLAVSYNGLEGYADSLHEALTRPYPAYEQIGIRNPGGEYNQLGTSLLQIENEFYGTIRPKRTTRSGERPLHALRERGVEYVEVRLMDLNPFESVGITADTMRVLDVFLLHCLYSDSPPDTPEEIAELKNNQHLTAERGREPGLELVKQGRKIALADWGRQVLDECQPIAAALDAAEGSHAHADALRAARALFDAPENTPSAHVLRELSAQFDNNFIAFTRAHSQAAREELMNRPWSQEQQQRYVDMSAKSVAAQRAIEDADDMPFEAWRERYMSVEQLG
;
A
#
# COMPACT_ATOMS: atom_id res chain seq x y z
N MET A 1 -5.01 -12.74 -1.70
CA MET A 1 -6.40 -12.58 -1.23
C MET A 1 -6.84 -11.12 -1.15
N LEU A 2 -6.23 -10.26 -0.32
CA LEU A 2 -6.69 -8.87 -0.15
C LEU A 2 -6.76 -8.04 -1.45
N LEU A 3 -5.77 -8.20 -2.34
CA LEU A 3 -5.80 -7.58 -3.68
C LEU A 3 -7.03 -7.99 -4.50
N TYR A 4 -7.47 -9.24 -4.38
CA TYR A 4 -8.65 -9.74 -5.08
C TYR A 4 -9.94 -9.16 -4.49
N LEU A 5 -10.07 -9.19 -3.16
CA LEU A 5 -11.27 -8.75 -2.46
C LEU A 5 -11.48 -7.24 -2.54
N PHE A 6 -10.40 -6.46 -2.47
CA PHE A 6 -10.45 -5.02 -2.23
C PHE A 6 -9.70 -4.17 -3.26
N GLY A 7 -9.06 -4.80 -4.26
CA GLY A 7 -8.47 -4.07 -5.37
C GLY A 7 -9.53 -3.32 -6.15
N ALA A 8 -9.27 -2.04 -6.41
CA ALA A 8 -10.22 -1.12 -7.05
C ALA A 8 -9.57 -0.24 -8.13
N SER A 9 -8.42 -0.67 -8.66
CA SER A 9 -7.67 0.05 -9.70
C SER A 9 -7.43 -0.80 -10.97
N PRO A 10 -8.48 -1.33 -11.63
CA PRO A 10 -8.32 -2.20 -12.81
C PRO A 10 -8.01 -1.44 -14.12
N ALA A 11 -8.15 -0.12 -14.12
CA ALA A 11 -7.99 0.76 -15.27
C ALA A 11 -7.24 2.04 -14.88
N LEU A 12 -6.67 2.73 -15.87
CA LEU A 12 -5.92 3.97 -15.70
C LEU A 12 -6.01 4.90 -16.91
N CYS A 13 -5.63 6.17 -16.72
CA CYS A 13 -5.49 7.14 -17.80
C CYS A 13 -4.27 6.80 -18.69
N PRO A 14 -4.38 6.80 -20.04
CA PRO A 14 -3.26 6.49 -20.93
C PRO A 14 -2.01 7.34 -20.70
N SER A 15 -2.15 8.56 -20.16
CA SER A 15 -1.01 9.43 -19.82
C SER A 15 -0.04 8.82 -18.80
N PHE A 16 -0.51 7.90 -17.95
CA PHE A 16 0.32 7.27 -16.92
C PHE A 16 1.43 6.38 -17.52
N VAL A 17 1.17 5.80 -18.69
CA VAL A 17 2.10 4.91 -19.39
C VAL A 17 2.64 5.53 -20.69
N ALA A 18 2.44 6.84 -20.89
CA ALA A 18 2.90 7.53 -22.09
C ALA A 18 4.41 7.35 -22.27
N GLY A 19 4.82 6.82 -23.42
CA GLY A 19 6.22 6.54 -23.75
C GLY A 19 6.86 5.36 -23.02
N ARG A 20 6.06 4.53 -22.32
CA ARG A 20 6.54 3.34 -21.60
C ARG A 20 6.00 2.05 -22.23
N PRO A 21 6.79 0.97 -22.28
CA PRO A 21 6.27 -0.34 -22.67
C PRO A 21 5.28 -0.84 -21.61
N HIS A 22 4.14 -1.39 -22.05
CA HIS A 22 3.12 -1.96 -21.16
C HIS A 22 2.28 -3.03 -21.87
N ALA A 23 1.62 -3.88 -21.07
CA ALA A 23 0.71 -4.94 -21.55
C ALA A 23 -0.78 -4.57 -21.46
N LEU A 24 -1.11 -3.34 -21.05
CA LEU A 24 -2.51 -2.88 -20.92
C LEU A 24 -3.24 -2.91 -22.27
N LYS A 25 -4.53 -3.21 -22.21
CA LYS A 25 -5.44 -3.19 -23.35
C LYS A 25 -6.19 -1.86 -23.41
N PRO A 26 -6.57 -1.38 -24.61
CA PRO A 26 -7.49 -0.25 -24.74
C PRO A 26 -8.85 -0.60 -24.15
N LEU A 27 -9.41 0.30 -23.36
CA LEU A 27 -10.83 0.27 -23.00
C LEU A 27 -11.57 1.26 -23.91
N GLY A 28 -12.58 0.79 -24.64
CA GLY A 28 -13.17 1.56 -25.74
C GLY A 28 -12.15 1.77 -26.88
N ASP A 29 -11.90 3.03 -27.26
CA ASP A 29 -10.91 3.39 -28.29
C ASP A 29 -9.48 3.55 -27.74
N GLY A 30 -9.28 3.36 -26.43
CA GLY A 30 -7.98 3.47 -25.76
C GLY A 30 -7.47 4.88 -25.51
N LYS A 31 -8.19 5.94 -25.94
CA LYS A 31 -7.73 7.32 -25.77
C LYS A 31 -7.99 7.89 -24.38
N ARG A 32 -8.97 7.35 -23.66
CA ARG A 32 -9.41 7.86 -22.34
C ARG A 32 -9.27 6.85 -21.21
N ALA A 33 -9.00 5.59 -21.51
CA ALA A 33 -8.73 4.56 -20.52
C ALA A 33 -7.94 3.38 -21.13
N LEU A 34 -7.01 2.85 -20.34
CA LEU A 34 -6.38 1.54 -20.55
C LEU A 34 -6.69 0.65 -19.34
N TYR A 35 -6.74 -0.66 -19.54
CA TYR A 35 -7.09 -1.61 -18.48
C TYR A 35 -6.53 -3.01 -18.73
N LEU A 36 -6.72 -3.92 -17.77
CA LEU A 36 -6.65 -5.36 -17.99
C LEU A 36 -8.00 -6.00 -17.62
N PRO A 37 -8.55 -6.91 -18.45
CA PRO A 37 -9.90 -7.46 -18.25
C PRO A 37 -10.15 -8.11 -16.90
N HIS A 38 -9.11 -8.73 -16.32
CA HIS A 38 -9.17 -9.46 -15.07
C HIS A 38 -8.35 -8.82 -13.94
N ALA A 39 -7.83 -7.61 -14.15
CA ALA A 39 -7.08 -6.92 -13.11
C ALA A 39 -7.96 -6.56 -11.92
N THR A 40 -7.33 -6.57 -10.76
CA THR A 40 -7.90 -6.17 -9.47
C THR A 40 -7.28 -4.84 -9.02
N SER A 41 -5.95 -4.77 -9.00
CA SER A 41 -5.19 -3.59 -8.58
C SER A 41 -3.96 -3.38 -9.47
N LEU A 42 -4.08 -2.56 -10.52
CA LEU A 42 -2.92 -2.17 -11.34
C LEU A 42 -1.91 -1.36 -10.53
N ARG A 43 -2.34 -0.70 -9.46
CA ARG A 43 -1.45 -0.04 -8.48
C ARG A 43 -0.44 -1.01 -7.87
N MET A 44 -0.83 -2.27 -7.68
CA MET A 44 0.00 -3.33 -7.13
C MET A 44 0.60 -4.25 -8.20
N GLY A 45 0.35 -3.96 -9.48
CA GLY A 45 0.94 -4.66 -10.63
C GLY A 45 2.31 -4.10 -11.03
N ARG A 46 2.85 -4.56 -12.16
CA ARG A 46 4.19 -4.17 -12.64
C ARG A 46 4.32 -2.70 -13.05
N LEU A 47 3.19 -2.05 -13.32
CA LEU A 47 3.12 -0.63 -13.67
C LEU A 47 2.99 0.28 -12.45
N GLY A 48 2.85 -0.31 -11.26
CA GLY A 48 2.67 0.41 -10.01
C GLY A 48 3.95 1.08 -9.48
N TYR A 49 3.98 1.27 -8.17
CA TYR A 49 5.01 2.04 -7.47
C TYR A 49 6.36 1.31 -7.27
N GLN A 50 6.59 0.17 -7.93
CA GLN A 50 7.88 -0.53 -7.85
C GLN A 50 8.79 -0.10 -8.99
N SER A 51 9.95 0.47 -8.66
CA SER A 51 11.02 0.70 -9.64
C SER A 51 11.77 -0.61 -9.93
N ASP A 52 12.28 -0.76 -11.15
CA ASP A 52 13.16 -1.89 -11.50
C ASP A 52 14.38 -1.98 -10.58
N ALA A 53 14.84 -0.83 -10.06
CA ALA A 53 15.97 -0.74 -9.14
C ALA A 53 15.67 -1.37 -7.76
N GLN A 54 14.44 -1.24 -7.26
CA GLN A 54 14.02 -1.90 -6.00
C GLN A 54 13.59 -3.36 -6.23
N ALA A 55 13.33 -3.77 -7.46
CA ALA A 55 12.86 -5.12 -7.76
C ALA A 55 13.88 -6.22 -7.42
N THR A 56 15.15 -5.87 -7.26
CA THR A 56 16.26 -6.75 -6.86
C THR A 56 16.39 -6.93 -5.34
N LEU A 57 15.69 -6.11 -4.54
CA LEU A 57 15.73 -6.23 -3.08
C LEU A 57 14.90 -7.43 -2.62
N ALA A 58 15.59 -8.47 -2.16
CA ALA A 58 15.00 -9.63 -1.50
C ALA A 58 15.08 -9.43 0.02
N VAL A 59 14.09 -8.71 0.57
CA VAL A 59 14.03 -8.46 2.02
C VAL A 59 13.40 -9.65 2.73
N SER A 60 14.14 -10.27 3.64
CA SER A 60 13.65 -11.32 4.53
C SER A 60 12.96 -10.73 5.76
N TYR A 61 11.94 -11.42 6.26
CA TYR A 61 11.16 -11.07 7.45
C TYR A 61 11.38 -12.07 8.60
N ASN A 62 12.39 -12.96 8.50
CA ASN A 62 12.72 -13.97 9.51
C ASN A 62 13.17 -13.39 10.86
N GLY A 63 13.62 -12.13 10.86
CA GLY A 63 14.05 -11.45 12.06
C GLY A 63 14.36 -9.99 11.79
N LEU A 64 14.40 -9.18 12.86
CA LEU A 64 14.69 -7.75 12.76
C LEU A 64 16.09 -7.46 12.25
N GLU A 65 17.07 -8.29 12.61
CA GLU A 65 18.45 -8.16 12.15
C GLU A 65 18.53 -8.37 10.63
N GLY A 66 18.03 -9.51 10.12
CA GLY A 66 18.02 -9.77 8.68
C GLY A 66 17.20 -8.75 7.86
N TYR A 67 16.09 -8.25 8.40
CA TYR A 67 15.33 -7.16 7.80
C TYR A 67 16.15 -5.86 7.72
N ALA A 68 16.81 -5.51 8.82
CA ALA A 68 17.63 -4.30 8.88
C ALA A 68 18.84 -4.38 7.96
N ASP A 69 19.53 -5.52 7.93
CA ASP A 69 20.69 -5.74 7.07
C ASP A 69 20.33 -5.65 5.59
N SER A 70 19.17 -6.21 5.21
CA SER A 70 18.65 -6.15 3.84
C SER A 70 18.40 -4.71 3.37
N LEU A 71 17.98 -3.82 4.29
CA LEU A 71 17.78 -2.40 3.98
C LEU A 71 19.07 -1.59 4.10
N HIS A 72 20.01 -2.00 4.96
CA HIS A 72 21.25 -1.28 5.21
C HIS A 72 22.07 -1.12 3.92
N GLU A 73 22.27 -2.20 3.15
CA GLU A 73 23.02 -2.10 1.88
C GLU A 73 22.33 -1.14 0.90
N ALA A 74 20.99 -1.20 0.80
CA ALA A 74 20.22 -0.33 -0.09
C ALA A 74 20.32 1.15 0.32
N LEU A 75 20.53 1.44 1.60
CA LEU A 75 20.64 2.80 2.14
C LEU A 75 22.06 3.37 2.09
N THR A 76 23.09 2.53 2.03
CA THR A 76 24.49 2.97 2.09
C THR A 76 25.22 2.89 0.75
N ARG A 77 24.84 1.97 -0.13
CA ARG A 77 25.53 1.74 -1.41
C ARG A 77 25.08 2.73 -2.49
N PRO A 78 25.99 3.55 -3.06
CA PRO A 78 25.65 4.46 -4.16
C PRO A 78 25.10 3.71 -5.38
N TYR A 79 24.11 4.32 -6.03
CA TYR A 79 23.52 3.84 -7.26
C TYR A 79 23.97 4.71 -8.45
N PRO A 80 24.67 4.16 -9.45
CA PRO A 80 25.35 4.96 -10.48
C PRO A 80 24.46 5.95 -11.24
N ALA A 81 23.20 5.59 -11.52
CA ALA A 81 22.27 6.48 -12.21
C ALA A 81 21.88 7.69 -11.34
N TYR A 82 21.84 7.53 -10.02
CA TYR A 82 21.54 8.61 -9.08
C TYR A 82 22.77 9.48 -8.82
N GLU A 83 23.98 8.90 -8.82
CA GLU A 83 25.22 9.68 -8.76
C GLU A 83 25.35 10.65 -9.96
N GLN A 84 24.96 10.22 -11.15
CA GLN A 84 24.98 11.07 -12.35
C GLN A 84 24.04 12.28 -12.25
N ILE A 85 22.96 12.17 -11.47
CA ILE A 85 22.05 13.30 -11.20
C ILE A 85 22.68 14.30 -10.23
N GLY A 86 23.52 13.82 -9.30
CA GLY A 86 24.20 14.63 -8.28
C GLY A 86 23.26 15.10 -7.16
N ILE A 87 23.80 15.37 -5.97
CA ILE A 87 23.02 15.82 -4.80
C ILE A 87 22.46 17.23 -5.02
N ARG A 88 23.26 18.11 -5.63
CA ARG A 88 22.86 19.48 -6.00
C ARG A 88 22.97 19.68 -7.49
N ASN A 89 22.06 20.47 -8.04
CA ASN A 89 22.16 20.94 -9.42
C ASN A 89 23.22 22.06 -9.54
N PRO A 90 23.61 22.45 -10.77
CA PRO A 90 24.55 23.56 -10.96
C PRO A 90 24.09 24.91 -10.40
N GLY A 91 22.78 25.09 -10.17
CA GLY A 91 22.18 26.27 -9.54
C GLY A 91 22.27 26.28 -8.01
N GLY A 92 22.76 25.20 -7.39
CA GLY A 92 22.92 25.06 -5.94
C GLY A 92 21.71 24.48 -5.20
N GLU A 93 20.61 24.18 -5.90
CA GLU A 93 19.42 23.54 -5.33
C GLU A 93 19.64 22.04 -5.18
N TYR A 94 18.98 21.41 -4.19
CA TYR A 94 19.08 19.98 -3.97
C TYR A 94 18.18 19.20 -4.93
N ASN A 95 18.76 18.21 -5.61
CA ASN A 95 18.04 17.22 -6.41
C ASN A 95 17.61 16.01 -5.57
N GLN A 96 18.42 15.64 -4.57
CA GLN A 96 18.26 14.43 -3.75
C GLN A 96 18.96 14.57 -2.39
N LEU A 97 18.56 13.75 -1.41
CA LEU A 97 19.16 13.66 -0.07
C LEU A 97 20.45 12.84 -0.05
N GLY A 98 20.53 11.81 -0.90
CA GLY A 98 21.67 10.91 -1.04
C GLY A 98 21.64 10.21 -2.40
N THR A 99 22.70 9.50 -2.75
CA THR A 99 22.85 8.83 -4.06
C THR A 99 22.75 7.31 -3.95
N SER A 100 22.40 6.78 -2.79
CA SER A 100 22.15 5.36 -2.55
C SER A 100 20.90 4.87 -3.25
N LEU A 101 20.74 3.55 -3.38
CA LEU A 101 19.54 2.94 -4.00
C LEU A 101 18.25 3.41 -3.33
N LEU A 102 18.27 3.54 -2.01
CA LEU A 102 17.24 4.18 -1.19
C LEU A 102 17.87 5.35 -0.45
N GLN A 103 17.28 6.53 -0.53
CA GLN A 103 17.76 7.69 0.23
C GLN A 103 17.40 7.55 1.72
N ILE A 104 16.19 7.07 1.99
CA ILE A 104 15.67 6.81 3.34
C ILE A 104 14.83 5.54 3.35
N GLU A 105 14.66 4.95 4.53
CA GLU A 105 13.92 3.71 4.77
C GLU A 105 12.50 3.76 4.19
N ASN A 106 11.89 4.95 4.22
CA ASN A 106 10.53 5.16 3.75
C ASN A 106 10.36 4.95 2.24
N GLU A 107 11.45 5.00 1.47
CA GLU A 107 11.47 4.79 0.02
C GLU A 107 11.33 3.31 -0.37
N PHE A 108 11.62 2.38 0.56
CA PHE A 108 11.49 0.94 0.32
C PHE A 108 10.03 0.52 0.10
N TYR A 109 9.61 0.21 -1.12
CA TYR A 109 8.23 -0.18 -1.39
C TYR A 109 7.91 -1.62 -0.91
N GLY A 110 7.15 -1.73 0.18
CA GLY A 110 6.63 -3.00 0.71
C GLY A 110 5.10 -3.02 0.78
N THR A 111 4.50 -4.22 0.66
CA THR A 111 3.05 -4.44 0.80
C THR A 111 2.57 -4.34 2.25
N ILE A 112 3.47 -4.61 3.19
CA ILE A 112 3.32 -4.46 4.63
C ILE A 112 4.68 -4.02 5.20
N ARG A 113 4.70 -3.24 6.29
CA ARG A 113 5.94 -2.82 6.95
C ARG A 113 5.86 -2.98 8.47
N PRO A 114 6.91 -3.49 9.13
CA PRO A 114 7.04 -3.35 10.57
C PRO A 114 7.30 -1.87 10.91
N LYS A 115 6.67 -1.36 11.96
CA LYS A 115 6.80 0.04 12.37
C LYS A 115 7.05 0.18 13.85
N ARG A 116 7.77 1.26 14.17
CA ARG A 116 8.00 1.76 15.52
C ARG A 116 7.88 3.28 15.49
N THR A 117 7.25 3.86 16.51
CA THR A 117 7.22 5.31 16.70
C THR A 117 8.66 5.84 16.86
N THR A 118 9.04 6.77 15.98
CA THR A 118 10.36 7.41 15.99
C THR A 118 10.36 8.68 16.83
N ARG A 119 11.48 8.96 17.48
CA ARG A 119 11.76 10.27 18.07
C ARG A 119 12.12 11.27 16.96
N SER A 120 12.09 12.56 17.28
CA SER A 120 12.51 13.59 16.32
C SER A 120 13.96 13.34 15.88
N GLY A 121 14.21 13.38 14.56
CA GLY A 121 15.51 13.14 13.95
C GLY A 121 15.98 11.67 13.96
N GLU A 122 15.21 10.74 14.51
CA GLU A 122 15.59 9.33 14.60
C GLU A 122 15.27 8.56 13.31
N ARG A 123 16.23 7.74 12.87
CA ARG A 123 16.06 6.84 11.72
C ARG A 123 15.07 5.70 12.04
N PRO A 124 14.07 5.42 11.17
CA PRO A 124 13.14 4.32 11.38
C PRO A 124 13.80 2.95 11.58
N LEU A 125 14.91 2.67 10.90
CA LEU A 125 15.62 1.39 11.04
C LEU A 125 16.24 1.25 12.43
N HIS A 126 16.87 2.33 12.91
CA HIS A 126 17.45 2.38 14.25
C HIS A 126 16.36 2.19 15.32
N ALA A 127 15.21 2.86 15.19
CA ALA A 127 14.08 2.68 16.09
C ALA A 127 13.56 1.23 16.16
N LEU A 128 13.49 0.56 15.01
CA LEU A 128 13.07 -0.85 14.91
C LEU A 128 14.09 -1.80 15.54
N ARG A 129 15.39 -1.58 15.34
CA ARG A 129 16.46 -2.42 15.91
C ARG A 129 16.51 -2.30 17.42
N GLU A 130 16.49 -1.08 17.93
CA GLU A 130 16.65 -0.81 19.36
C GLU A 130 15.44 -1.24 20.19
N ARG A 131 14.24 -1.11 19.63
CA ARG A 131 13.01 -1.23 20.43
C ARG A 131 12.03 -2.28 19.92
N GLY A 132 12.30 -2.88 18.77
CA GLY A 132 11.41 -3.85 18.15
C GLY A 132 10.16 -3.23 17.53
N VAL A 133 9.36 -4.11 16.91
CA VAL A 133 8.11 -3.75 16.24
C VAL A 133 7.05 -3.34 17.26
N GLU A 134 6.38 -2.23 17.02
CA GLU A 134 5.24 -1.74 17.81
C GLU A 134 3.91 -2.03 17.11
N TYR A 135 3.88 -1.86 15.78
CA TYR A 135 2.70 -2.14 14.96
C TYR A 135 3.10 -2.51 13.52
N VAL A 136 2.14 -3.00 12.74
CA VAL A 136 2.30 -3.26 11.31
C VAL A 136 1.51 -2.27 10.47
N GLU A 137 2.09 -1.81 9.37
CA GLU A 137 1.42 -0.92 8.41
C GLU A 137 1.10 -1.73 7.15
N VAL A 138 -0.19 -2.04 6.92
CA VAL A 138 -0.67 -2.69 5.69
C VAL A 138 -0.83 -1.64 4.60
N ARG A 139 -0.07 -1.77 3.50
CA ARG A 139 0.05 -0.74 2.45
C ARG A 139 -0.54 -1.15 1.11
N LEU A 140 -0.95 -2.41 0.96
CA LEU A 140 -1.43 -2.94 -0.33
C LEU A 140 -2.86 -2.51 -0.69
N MET A 141 -3.59 -1.85 0.21
CA MET A 141 -4.99 -1.49 0.00
C MET A 141 -5.14 -0.37 -1.02
N ASP A 142 -6.08 -0.54 -1.96
CA ASP A 142 -6.51 0.53 -2.85
C ASP A 142 -7.59 1.39 -2.18
N LEU A 143 -7.75 2.63 -2.64
CA LEU A 143 -8.91 3.43 -2.29
C LEU A 143 -10.15 2.83 -2.96
N ASN A 144 -11.22 2.63 -2.20
CA ASN A 144 -12.54 2.29 -2.74
C ASN A 144 -13.20 3.57 -3.29
N PRO A 145 -13.38 3.70 -4.62
CA PRO A 145 -13.96 4.91 -5.22
C PRO A 145 -15.45 5.10 -4.90
N PHE A 146 -16.11 4.07 -4.37
CA PHE A 146 -17.52 4.11 -3.97
C PHE A 146 -17.72 4.57 -2.53
N GLU A 147 -16.63 4.84 -1.80
CA GLU A 147 -16.67 5.28 -0.40
C GLU A 147 -16.06 6.66 -0.25
N SER A 148 -16.78 7.58 0.37
CA SER A 148 -16.34 8.98 0.52
C SER A 148 -15.06 9.15 1.33
N VAL A 149 -14.70 8.18 2.17
CA VAL A 149 -13.43 8.12 2.92
C VAL A 149 -12.47 7.05 2.41
N GLY A 150 -12.81 6.38 1.30
CA GLY A 150 -11.94 5.42 0.60
C GLY A 150 -11.85 4.02 1.18
N ILE A 151 -12.53 3.72 2.29
CA ILE A 151 -12.53 2.39 2.94
C ILE A 151 -13.85 2.16 3.70
N THR A 152 -14.33 0.92 3.72
CA THR A 152 -15.52 0.53 4.51
C THR A 152 -15.13 -0.04 5.88
N ALA A 153 -16.05 0.04 6.83
CA ALA A 153 -15.89 -0.66 8.11
C ALA A 153 -15.75 -2.19 7.92
N ASP A 154 -16.44 -2.78 6.93
CA ASP A 154 -16.35 -4.22 6.65
C ASP A 154 -14.95 -4.60 6.14
N THR A 155 -14.35 -3.77 5.29
CA THR A 155 -12.95 -3.94 4.88
C THR A 155 -12.01 -3.93 6.08
N MET A 156 -12.21 -3.01 7.04
CA MET A 156 -11.41 -2.94 8.26
C MET A 156 -11.57 -4.21 9.11
N ARG A 157 -12.80 -4.70 9.30
CA ARG A 157 -13.06 -5.94 10.06
C ARG A 157 -12.43 -7.18 9.42
N VAL A 158 -12.45 -7.28 8.09
CA VAL A 158 -11.74 -8.36 7.39
C VAL A 158 -10.24 -8.26 7.60
N LEU A 159 -9.67 -7.04 7.61
CA LEU A 159 -8.26 -6.84 7.92
C LEU A 159 -7.91 -7.23 9.35
N ASP A 160 -8.73 -6.85 10.34
CA ASP A 160 -8.52 -7.21 11.75
C ASP A 160 -8.45 -8.73 11.92
N VAL A 161 -9.44 -9.43 11.37
CA VAL A 161 -9.49 -10.90 11.43
C VAL A 161 -8.32 -11.54 10.66
N PHE A 162 -8.00 -11.04 9.47
CA PHE A 162 -6.90 -11.56 8.66
C PHE A 162 -5.53 -11.39 9.33
N LEU A 163 -5.30 -10.24 9.99
CA LEU A 163 -4.05 -9.99 10.73
C LEU A 163 -3.94 -10.88 11.98
N LEU A 164 -5.05 -11.14 12.67
CA LEU A 164 -5.09 -12.12 13.76
C LEU A 164 -4.85 -13.55 13.26
N HIS A 165 -5.41 -13.93 12.10
CA HIS A 165 -5.09 -15.21 11.48
C HIS A 165 -3.61 -15.34 11.16
N CYS A 166 -2.99 -14.28 10.63
CA CYS A 166 -1.54 -14.24 10.40
C CYS A 166 -0.72 -14.35 11.69
N LEU A 167 -1.23 -13.83 12.81
CA LEU A 167 -0.58 -13.94 14.12
C LEU A 167 -0.60 -15.37 14.68
N TYR A 168 -1.70 -16.12 14.44
CA TYR A 168 -1.90 -17.46 15.00
C TYR A 168 -1.46 -18.60 14.07
N SER A 169 -1.26 -18.32 12.79
CA SER A 169 -0.84 -19.32 11.81
C SER A 169 0.66 -19.61 11.92
N ASP A 170 1.05 -20.86 11.67
CA ASP A 170 2.46 -21.23 11.56
C ASP A 170 3.12 -20.42 10.43
N SER A 171 4.20 -19.73 10.76
CA SER A 171 5.01 -18.94 9.83
C SER A 171 6.46 -19.42 9.89
N PRO A 172 6.81 -20.52 9.18
CA PRO A 172 8.20 -20.96 9.09
C PRO A 172 9.08 -19.86 8.46
N PRO A 173 10.41 -19.90 8.68
CA PRO A 173 11.31 -18.94 8.08
C PRO A 173 11.22 -18.93 6.55
N ASP A 174 11.12 -17.74 5.98
CA ASP A 174 11.11 -17.50 4.54
C ASP A 174 12.41 -17.91 3.85
N THR A 175 12.29 -18.26 2.57
CA THR A 175 13.44 -18.50 1.67
C THR A 175 13.39 -17.55 0.46
N PRO A 176 14.51 -17.32 -0.23
CA PRO A 176 14.52 -16.52 -1.46
C PRO A 176 13.53 -17.01 -2.53
N GLU A 177 13.36 -18.33 -2.65
CA GLU A 177 12.40 -18.95 -3.58
C GLU A 177 10.96 -18.63 -3.17
N GLU A 178 10.63 -18.71 -1.89
CA GLU A 178 9.31 -18.35 -1.37
C GLU A 178 9.03 -16.85 -1.57
N ILE A 179 10.00 -15.97 -1.29
CA ILE A 179 9.86 -14.52 -1.52
C ILE A 179 9.54 -14.24 -3.00
N ALA A 180 10.24 -14.91 -3.92
CA ALA A 180 9.97 -14.79 -5.35
C ALA A 180 8.58 -15.34 -5.73
N GLU A 181 8.16 -16.46 -5.15
CA GLU A 181 6.83 -17.06 -5.33
C GLU A 181 5.73 -16.10 -4.88
N LEU A 182 5.86 -15.53 -3.67
CA LEU A 182 4.92 -14.57 -3.11
C LEU A 182 4.81 -13.31 -3.97
N LYS A 183 5.94 -12.76 -4.43
CA LYS A 183 5.96 -11.61 -5.35
C LYS A 183 5.24 -11.92 -6.66
N ASN A 184 5.50 -13.09 -7.25
CA ASN A 184 4.82 -13.52 -8.47
C ASN A 184 3.31 -13.68 -8.25
N ASN A 185 2.89 -14.30 -7.15
CA ASN A 185 1.47 -14.45 -6.81
C ASN A 185 0.76 -13.10 -6.63
N GLN A 186 1.45 -12.13 -6.02
CA GLN A 186 0.94 -10.76 -5.88
C GLN A 186 0.72 -10.11 -7.26
N HIS A 187 1.71 -10.17 -8.15
CA HIS A 187 1.59 -9.63 -9.52
C HIS A 187 0.49 -10.32 -10.33
N LEU A 188 0.41 -11.66 -10.27
CA LEU A 188 -0.66 -12.43 -10.93
C LEU A 188 -2.03 -12.03 -10.39
N THR A 189 -2.19 -11.91 -9.07
CA THR A 189 -3.46 -11.49 -8.46
C THR A 189 -3.82 -10.05 -8.87
N ALA A 190 -2.85 -9.15 -8.88
CA ALA A 190 -3.03 -7.74 -9.25
C ALA A 190 -3.53 -7.58 -10.70
N GLU A 191 -2.91 -8.28 -11.65
CA GLU A 191 -3.17 -8.11 -13.09
C GLU A 191 -4.24 -9.05 -13.64
N ARG A 192 -4.43 -10.22 -13.02
CA ARG A 192 -5.26 -11.32 -13.52
C ARG A 192 -6.19 -11.92 -12.46
N GLY A 193 -6.30 -11.34 -11.27
CA GLY A 193 -7.00 -11.96 -10.13
C GLY A 193 -8.43 -12.41 -10.38
N ARG A 194 -9.16 -11.76 -11.29
CA ARG A 194 -10.54 -12.14 -11.68
C ARG A 194 -10.60 -13.15 -12.85
N GLU A 195 -9.48 -13.69 -13.29
CA GLU A 195 -9.42 -14.66 -14.37
C GLU A 195 -9.92 -16.03 -13.86
N PRO A 196 -10.94 -16.62 -14.50
CA PRO A 196 -11.44 -17.93 -14.09
C PRO A 196 -10.36 -19.00 -14.14
N GLY A 197 -10.19 -19.73 -13.04
CA GLY A 197 -9.18 -20.80 -12.95
C GLY A 197 -7.74 -20.31 -12.82
N LEU A 198 -7.50 -19.03 -12.48
CA LEU A 198 -6.14 -18.54 -12.22
C LEU A 198 -5.47 -19.38 -11.13
N GLU A 199 -4.35 -20.01 -11.48
CA GLU A 199 -3.50 -20.74 -10.56
C GLU A 199 -2.41 -19.82 -9.98
N LEU A 200 -2.21 -19.91 -8.68
CA LEU A 200 -1.07 -19.40 -7.94
C LEU A 200 -0.14 -20.56 -7.58
N VAL A 201 1.03 -20.26 -7.04
CA VAL A 201 1.95 -21.26 -6.52
C VAL A 201 1.97 -21.15 -4.99
N LYS A 202 1.89 -22.28 -4.29
CA LYS A 202 2.04 -22.39 -2.84
C LYS A 202 3.04 -23.50 -2.56
N GLN A 203 4.23 -23.15 -2.09
CA GLN A 203 5.31 -24.08 -1.80
C GLN A 203 5.64 -24.96 -3.02
N GLY A 204 5.80 -24.32 -4.18
CA GLY A 204 6.06 -25.00 -5.46
C GLY A 204 4.88 -25.76 -6.07
N ARG A 205 3.71 -25.79 -5.42
CA ARG A 205 2.50 -26.47 -5.94
C ARG A 205 1.49 -25.48 -6.46
N LYS A 206 0.86 -25.81 -7.59
CA LYS A 206 -0.23 -25.00 -8.14
C LYS A 206 -1.48 -25.12 -7.28
N ILE A 207 -2.15 -24.00 -7.05
CA ILE A 207 -3.44 -23.92 -6.36
C ILE A 207 -4.29 -22.82 -6.98
N ALA A 208 -5.59 -23.06 -7.19
CA ALA A 208 -6.47 -22.04 -7.70
C ALA A 208 -6.59 -20.88 -6.70
N LEU A 209 -6.52 -19.64 -7.18
CA LEU A 209 -6.61 -18.43 -6.36
C LEU A 209 -7.88 -18.44 -5.50
N ALA A 210 -9.01 -18.80 -6.11
CA ALA A 210 -10.30 -18.80 -5.44
C ALA A 210 -10.37 -19.85 -4.32
N ASP A 211 -9.83 -21.04 -4.56
CA ASP A 211 -9.83 -22.12 -3.57
C ASP A 211 -8.94 -21.78 -2.38
N TRP A 212 -7.75 -21.23 -2.65
CA TRP A 212 -6.85 -20.80 -1.57
C TRP A 212 -7.43 -19.61 -0.79
N GLY A 213 -8.07 -18.65 -1.48
CA GLY A 213 -8.73 -17.53 -0.84
C GLY A 213 -9.89 -17.95 0.07
N ARG A 214 -10.74 -18.89 -0.39
CA ARG A 214 -11.81 -19.48 0.44
C ARG A 214 -11.26 -20.21 1.64
N GLN A 215 -10.21 -21.01 1.45
CA GLN A 215 -9.55 -21.72 2.56
C GLN A 215 -9.11 -20.73 3.65
N VAL A 216 -8.41 -19.64 3.29
CA VAL A 216 -7.96 -18.64 4.27
C VAL A 216 -9.13 -17.97 4.99
N LEU A 217 -10.21 -17.62 4.29
CA LEU A 217 -11.40 -17.04 4.92
C LEU A 217 -12.13 -18.03 5.82
N ASP A 218 -12.13 -19.32 5.49
CA ASP A 218 -12.71 -20.38 6.32
C ASP A 218 -11.89 -20.57 7.61
N GLU A 219 -10.56 -20.52 7.53
CA GLU A 219 -9.66 -20.50 8.69
C GLU A 219 -9.82 -19.25 9.57
N CYS A 220 -10.30 -18.13 9.00
CA CYS A 220 -10.60 -16.89 9.73
C CYS A 220 -11.91 -16.93 10.53
N GLN A 221 -12.84 -17.85 10.24
CA GLN A 221 -14.17 -17.87 10.86
C GLN A 221 -14.15 -17.97 12.40
N PRO A 222 -13.32 -18.82 13.03
CA PRO A 222 -13.28 -18.91 14.49
C PRO A 222 -12.81 -17.61 15.16
N ILE A 223 -11.91 -16.87 14.50
CA ILE A 223 -11.39 -15.59 14.99
C ILE A 223 -12.49 -14.52 14.94
N ALA A 224 -13.20 -14.42 13.82
CA ALA A 224 -14.33 -13.49 13.70
C ALA A 224 -15.42 -13.77 14.75
N ALA A 225 -15.74 -15.04 14.98
CA ALA A 225 -16.70 -15.43 16.01
C ALA A 225 -16.26 -15.03 17.42
N ALA A 226 -14.96 -15.11 17.72
CA ALA A 226 -14.42 -14.70 19.01
C ALA A 226 -14.47 -13.17 19.21
N LEU A 227 -14.14 -12.37 18.19
CA LEU A 227 -14.27 -10.91 18.22
C LEU A 227 -15.73 -10.50 18.42
N ASP A 228 -16.63 -11.10 17.65
CA ASP A 228 -18.07 -10.86 17.72
C ASP A 228 -18.64 -11.19 19.12
N ALA A 229 -18.19 -12.29 19.73
CA ALA A 229 -18.57 -12.63 21.10
C ALA A 229 -18.05 -11.63 22.15
N ALA A 230 -16.84 -11.09 21.97
CA ALA A 230 -16.26 -10.10 22.87
C ALA A 230 -16.95 -8.73 22.78
N GLU A 231 -17.42 -8.35 21.58
CA GLU A 231 -18.09 -7.07 21.33
C GLU A 231 -19.61 -7.14 21.46
N GLY A 232 -20.19 -8.35 21.53
CA GLY A 232 -21.64 -8.53 21.50
C GLY A 232 -22.24 -8.16 20.14
N SER A 233 -21.55 -8.49 19.05
CA SER A 233 -21.94 -8.15 17.67
C SER A 233 -21.88 -9.38 16.74
N HIS A 234 -22.22 -9.20 15.46
CA HIS A 234 -22.01 -10.19 14.39
C HIS A 234 -21.21 -9.59 13.21
N ALA A 235 -20.61 -8.42 13.42
CA ALA A 235 -20.13 -7.58 12.34
C ALA A 235 -18.88 -8.17 11.66
N HIS A 236 -18.03 -8.89 12.40
CA HIS A 236 -16.85 -9.54 11.82
C HIS A 236 -17.24 -10.77 10.99
N ALA A 237 -18.14 -11.61 11.51
CA ALA A 237 -18.64 -12.78 10.80
C ALA A 237 -19.41 -12.38 9.53
N ASP A 238 -20.18 -11.30 9.60
CA ASP A 238 -20.91 -10.74 8.45
C ASP A 238 -19.95 -10.22 7.37
N ALA A 239 -18.91 -9.47 7.76
CA ALA A 239 -17.90 -8.97 6.85
C ALA A 239 -17.10 -10.10 6.18
N LEU A 240 -16.72 -11.15 6.91
CA LEU A 240 -16.07 -12.34 6.34
C LEU A 240 -16.98 -13.06 5.34
N ARG A 241 -18.27 -13.23 5.67
CA ARG A 241 -19.23 -13.90 4.79
C ARG A 241 -19.42 -13.11 3.49
N ALA A 242 -19.51 -11.80 3.57
CA ALA A 242 -19.57 -10.92 2.39
C ALA A 242 -18.30 -11.04 1.54
N ALA A 243 -17.12 -11.02 2.16
CA ALA A 243 -15.84 -11.23 1.47
C ALA A 243 -15.76 -12.60 0.79
N ARG A 244 -16.23 -13.66 1.46
CA ARG A 244 -16.24 -15.02 0.91
C ARG A 244 -17.13 -15.15 -0.32
N ALA A 245 -18.30 -14.49 -0.31
CA ALA A 245 -19.24 -14.50 -1.43
C ALA A 245 -18.64 -13.91 -2.72
N LEU A 246 -17.62 -13.04 -2.63
CA LEU A 246 -16.93 -12.50 -3.80
C LEU A 246 -16.20 -13.56 -4.63
N PHE A 247 -15.78 -14.68 -4.03
CA PHE A 247 -15.18 -15.78 -4.77
C PHE A 247 -16.19 -16.57 -5.62
N ASP A 248 -17.46 -16.56 -5.21
CA ASP A 248 -18.56 -17.23 -5.92
C ASP A 248 -19.19 -16.31 -6.96
N ALA A 249 -19.06 -14.99 -6.79
CA ALA A 249 -19.51 -13.96 -7.72
C ALA A 249 -18.42 -12.89 -7.96
N PRO A 250 -17.35 -13.20 -8.74
CA PRO A 250 -16.23 -12.29 -8.98
C PRO A 250 -16.62 -10.94 -9.61
N GLU A 251 -17.76 -10.87 -10.29
CA GLU A 251 -18.36 -9.66 -10.87
C GLU A 251 -18.83 -8.63 -9.82
N ASN A 252 -18.89 -9.03 -8.54
CA ASN A 252 -19.24 -8.17 -7.42
C ASN A 252 -18.01 -7.58 -6.70
N THR A 253 -16.80 -7.98 -7.10
CA THR A 253 -15.56 -7.38 -6.55
C THR A 253 -15.46 -5.89 -6.92
N PRO A 254 -14.78 -5.05 -6.11
CA PRO A 254 -14.67 -3.62 -6.39
C PRO A 254 -14.06 -3.32 -7.76
N SER A 255 -13.02 -4.06 -8.16
CA SER A 255 -12.43 -3.93 -9.49
C SER A 255 -13.40 -4.26 -10.64
N ALA A 256 -14.25 -5.28 -10.49
CA ALA A 256 -15.28 -5.56 -11.49
C ALA A 256 -16.33 -4.44 -11.53
N HIS A 257 -16.70 -3.89 -10.37
CA HIS A 257 -17.62 -2.77 -10.28
C HIS A 257 -17.08 -1.52 -10.97
N VAL A 258 -15.80 -1.17 -10.75
CA VAL A 258 -15.13 -0.05 -11.41
C VAL A 258 -15.18 -0.19 -12.93
N LEU A 259 -14.84 -1.35 -13.48
CA LEU A 259 -14.88 -1.55 -14.94
C LEU A 259 -16.31 -1.44 -15.48
N ARG A 260 -17.28 -2.03 -14.79
CA ARG A 260 -18.70 -1.99 -15.20
C ARG A 260 -19.22 -0.56 -15.24
N GLU A 261 -18.98 0.23 -14.20
CA GLU A 261 -19.43 1.62 -14.13
C GLU A 261 -18.70 2.52 -15.13
N LEU A 262 -17.38 2.39 -15.23
CA LEU A 262 -16.55 3.12 -16.19
C LEU A 262 -17.04 2.93 -17.63
N SER A 263 -17.41 1.70 -18.00
CA SER A 263 -17.95 1.41 -19.34
C SER A 263 -19.41 1.82 -19.51
N ALA A 264 -20.28 1.54 -18.53
CA ALA A 264 -21.72 1.75 -18.67
C ALA A 264 -22.15 3.22 -18.50
N GLN A 265 -21.47 3.99 -17.65
CA GLN A 265 -21.90 5.33 -17.25
C GLN A 265 -20.98 6.44 -17.74
N PHE A 266 -19.70 6.12 -18.02
CA PHE A 266 -18.69 7.12 -18.33
C PHE A 266 -18.07 6.99 -19.72
N ASP A 267 -18.64 6.17 -20.61
CA ASP A 267 -18.16 5.99 -21.98
C ASP A 267 -16.64 5.68 -22.04
N ASN A 268 -16.19 4.82 -21.13
CA ASN A 268 -14.79 4.44 -20.97
C ASN A 268 -13.84 5.61 -20.68
N ASN A 269 -14.33 6.70 -20.06
CA ASN A 269 -13.53 7.86 -19.70
C ASN A 269 -13.10 7.83 -18.24
N PHE A 270 -11.85 7.42 -17.99
CA PHE A 270 -11.31 7.26 -16.64
C PHE A 270 -11.29 8.57 -15.84
N ILE A 271 -10.99 9.69 -16.50
CA ILE A 271 -10.94 11.01 -15.86
C ILE A 271 -12.35 11.49 -15.49
N ALA A 272 -13.35 11.21 -16.33
CA ALA A 272 -14.74 11.56 -16.01
C ALA A 272 -15.26 10.74 -14.81
N PHE A 273 -15.01 9.43 -14.80
CA PHE A 273 -15.34 8.53 -13.68
C PHE A 273 -14.73 9.03 -12.37
N THR A 274 -13.40 9.20 -12.33
CA THR A 274 -12.70 9.63 -11.10
C THR A 274 -13.13 11.01 -10.63
N ARG A 275 -13.39 11.95 -11.55
CA ARG A 275 -13.91 13.28 -11.21
C ARG A 275 -15.31 13.21 -10.59
N ALA A 276 -16.21 12.41 -11.15
CA ALA A 276 -17.57 12.27 -10.66
C ALA A 276 -17.59 11.72 -9.22
N HIS A 277 -16.86 10.63 -8.94
CA HIS A 277 -16.75 10.10 -7.58
C HIS A 277 -16.08 11.06 -6.61
N SER A 278 -15.05 11.80 -7.05
CA SER A 278 -14.41 12.84 -6.22
C SER A 278 -15.38 13.97 -5.87
N GLN A 279 -16.24 14.38 -6.81
CA GLN A 279 -17.27 15.40 -6.59
C GLN A 279 -18.36 14.90 -5.64
N ALA A 280 -18.85 13.67 -5.84
CA ALA A 280 -19.84 13.05 -4.97
C ALA A 280 -19.32 12.91 -3.53
N ALA A 281 -18.08 12.44 -3.34
CA ALA A 281 -17.46 12.34 -2.03
C ALA A 281 -17.32 13.72 -1.35
N ARG A 282 -16.91 14.74 -2.10
CA ARG A 282 -16.87 16.12 -1.59
C ARG A 282 -18.25 16.60 -1.16
N GLU A 283 -19.27 16.42 -1.98
CA GLU A 283 -20.65 16.86 -1.68
C GLU A 283 -21.18 16.16 -0.44
N GLU A 284 -21.00 14.85 -0.33
CA GLU A 284 -21.41 14.10 0.85
C GLU A 284 -20.71 14.62 2.12
N LEU A 285 -19.37 14.74 2.08
CA LEU A 285 -18.58 15.21 3.23
C LEU A 285 -18.94 16.64 3.65
N MET A 286 -19.14 17.54 2.69
CA MET A 286 -19.50 18.94 2.95
C MET A 286 -20.92 19.10 3.50
N ASN A 287 -21.82 18.15 3.22
CA ASN A 287 -23.19 18.16 3.71
C ASN A 287 -23.35 17.52 5.10
N ARG A 288 -22.29 16.88 5.64
CA ARG A 288 -22.33 16.32 6.99
C ARG A 288 -22.41 17.44 8.03
N PRO A 289 -23.17 17.27 9.13
CA PRO A 289 -23.21 18.24 10.21
C PRO A 289 -21.81 18.55 10.73
N TRP A 290 -21.49 19.85 10.81
CA TRP A 290 -20.24 20.35 11.33
C TRP A 290 -20.51 21.27 12.52
N SER A 291 -20.19 20.80 13.71
CA SER A 291 -20.44 21.53 14.95
C SER A 291 -19.39 22.62 15.20
N GLN A 292 -19.77 23.63 15.97
CA GLN A 292 -18.83 24.66 16.42
C GLN A 292 -17.69 24.07 17.27
N GLU A 293 -17.95 23.00 18.02
CA GLU A 293 -16.92 22.29 18.80
C GLU A 293 -15.87 21.66 17.88
N GLN A 294 -16.30 20.98 16.82
CA GLN A 294 -15.39 20.46 15.79
C GLN A 294 -14.60 21.59 15.14
N GLN A 295 -15.27 22.68 14.73
CA GLN A 295 -14.59 23.84 14.17
C GLN A 295 -13.48 24.36 15.09
N GLN A 296 -13.80 24.58 16.37
CA GLN A 296 -12.83 25.10 17.34
C GLN A 296 -11.67 24.13 17.55
N ARG A 297 -11.94 22.83 17.65
CA ARG A 297 -10.91 21.80 17.76
C ARG A 297 -9.91 21.86 16.61
N TYR A 298 -10.38 21.99 15.36
CA TYR A 298 -9.48 22.05 14.19
C TYR A 298 -8.73 23.37 14.08
N VAL A 299 -9.35 24.50 14.47
CA VAL A 299 -8.65 25.79 14.58
C VAL A 299 -7.51 25.71 15.61
N ASP A 300 -7.78 25.14 16.78
CA ASP A 300 -6.78 24.97 17.83
C ASP A 300 -5.66 24.03 17.40
N MET A 301 -5.98 22.92 16.71
CA MET A 301 -4.98 22.00 16.15
C MET A 301 -4.09 22.70 15.13
N SER A 302 -4.65 23.52 14.24
CA SER A 302 -3.88 24.28 13.26
C SER A 302 -2.97 25.32 13.92
N ALA A 303 -3.46 26.06 14.91
CA ALA A 303 -2.64 27.02 15.66
C ALA A 303 -1.48 26.33 16.38
N LYS A 304 -1.76 25.18 17.02
CA LYS A 304 -0.75 24.36 17.70
C LYS A 304 0.28 23.80 16.73
N SER A 305 -0.11 23.31 15.55
CA SER A 305 0.85 22.76 14.58
C SER A 305 1.79 23.83 14.03
N VAL A 306 1.29 25.04 13.77
CA VAL A 306 2.11 26.18 13.32
C VAL A 306 3.06 26.63 14.44
N ALA A 307 2.59 26.70 15.68
CA ALA A 307 3.45 27.05 16.82
C ALA A 307 4.54 25.98 17.04
N ALA A 308 4.20 24.69 16.92
CA ALA A 308 5.17 23.60 17.01
C ALA A 308 6.21 23.64 15.88
N GLN A 309 5.80 23.95 14.65
CA GLN A 309 6.72 24.16 13.53
C GLN A 309 7.70 25.29 13.83
N ARG A 310 7.21 26.46 14.26
CA ARG A 310 8.09 27.60 14.61
C ARG A 310 9.05 27.26 15.73
N ALA A 311 8.61 26.51 16.73
CA ALA A 311 9.48 26.07 17.82
C ALA A 311 10.61 25.15 17.33
N ILE A 312 10.40 24.38 16.25
CA ILE A 312 11.47 23.60 15.60
C ILE A 312 12.42 24.55 14.89
N GLU A 313 11.89 25.46 14.06
CA GLU A 313 12.68 26.44 13.29
C GLU A 313 13.53 27.36 14.21
N ASP A 314 12.98 27.79 15.35
CA ASP A 314 13.67 28.63 16.35
C ASP A 314 14.71 27.84 17.16
N ALA A 315 14.57 26.51 17.24
CA ALA A 315 15.48 25.63 17.98
C ALA A 315 16.62 25.06 17.12
N ASP A 316 16.57 25.25 15.80
CA ASP A 316 17.62 24.80 14.89
C ASP A 316 18.93 25.55 15.17
N ASP A 317 19.98 24.79 15.53
CA ASP A 317 21.31 25.30 15.88
C ASP A 317 22.38 24.96 14.83
N MET A 318 21.98 24.29 13.74
CA MET A 318 22.86 23.73 12.72
C MET A 318 22.38 24.08 11.31
N PRO A 319 23.29 24.45 10.38
CA PRO A 319 22.94 24.62 8.98
C PRO A 319 22.38 23.33 8.37
N PHE A 320 21.39 23.46 7.49
CA PHE A 320 20.72 22.31 6.86
C PHE A 320 21.68 21.29 6.23
N GLU A 321 22.76 21.73 5.56
CA GLU A 321 23.72 20.81 4.95
C GLU A 321 24.41 19.91 5.98
N ALA A 322 24.88 20.49 7.08
CA ALA A 322 25.53 19.73 8.14
C ALA A 322 24.54 18.76 8.81
N TRP A 323 23.27 19.19 8.98
CA TRP A 323 22.21 18.32 9.47
C TRP A 323 21.93 17.16 8.50
N ARG A 324 21.85 17.45 7.18
CA ARG A 324 21.62 16.45 6.12
C ARG A 324 22.74 15.41 6.12
N GLU A 325 24.00 15.85 6.10
CA GLU A 325 25.15 14.94 6.11
C GLU A 325 25.14 14.05 7.35
N ARG A 326 24.85 14.61 8.52
CA ARG A 326 24.69 13.84 9.76
C ARG A 326 23.53 12.85 9.66
N TYR A 327 22.35 13.28 9.22
CA TYR A 327 21.17 12.42 9.12
C TYR A 327 21.37 11.27 8.13
N MET A 328 22.13 11.51 7.05
CA MET A 328 22.46 10.54 6.01
C MET A 328 23.67 9.67 6.34
N SER A 329 24.34 9.92 7.47
CA SER A 329 25.54 9.18 7.86
C SER A 329 25.18 7.76 8.30
N VAL A 330 26.10 6.82 8.06
CA VAL A 330 25.90 5.41 8.40
C VAL A 330 25.72 5.22 9.91
N GLU A 331 26.36 6.06 10.73
CA GLU A 331 26.23 6.01 12.20
C GLU A 331 24.81 6.28 12.70
N GLN A 332 23.94 6.92 11.91
CA GLN A 332 22.55 7.14 12.31
C GLN A 332 21.64 5.94 12.04
N LEU A 333 22.09 4.93 11.27
CA LEU A 333 21.29 3.76 10.91
C LEU A 333 21.22 2.69 12.02
N GLY A 334 21.97 2.89 13.12
CA GLY A 334 22.13 1.93 14.22
C GLY A 334 23.37 1.08 13.99
#